data_AF-A0A382ZSN4-F1
#
_entry.id   AF-A0A382ZSN4-F1
#
_cell.length_a   1.000
_cell.length_b   1.000
_cell.length_c   1.000
_cell.angle_alpha   90.00
_cell.angle_beta   90.00
_cell.angle_gamma   90.00
#
_symmetry.space_group_name_H-M   'P 1'
#
loop_
_entity.id
_entity.type
_entity.pdbx_description
1 polymer ?
#
loop_
_entity_poly.entity_id
_entity_poly.type
_entity_poly.pdbx_seq_one_letter_code
_entity_poly.pdbx_strand_id
1 'polypeptide(L)'
;MLIDIHTHSYPNSDDSFMTVDELIEGSKSLGLDGICLTDHDVFWTDEQIRDLSSKHDFLVIPGCEINTEAGHVLVFGLSEYQFGMHRPEFLQASVDKAEGVMIAAHPYRRRFLEEPAGRPGVREEMLERARGDEFFQLCQGIEALNGRGLAIQNEFSL
;
A
#
# COMPACT_ATOMS: atom_id res chain seq x y z
N MET A 1 -7.08 -15.74 -9.67
CA MET A 1 -5.83 -15.15 -9.14
C MET A 1 -6.21 -14.20 -8.02
N LEU A 2 -5.71 -14.44 -6.82
CA LEU A 2 -5.87 -13.62 -5.62
C LEU A 2 -4.47 -13.17 -5.17
N ILE A 3 -4.20 -11.87 -5.24
CA ILE A 3 -2.90 -11.29 -4.91
C ILE A 3 -3.10 -10.29 -3.79
N ASP A 4 -2.27 -10.39 -2.75
CA ASP A 4 -2.15 -9.33 -1.75
C ASP A 4 -1.14 -8.29 -2.24
N ILE A 5 -1.62 -7.07 -2.47
CA ILE A 5 -0.80 -6.01 -3.08
C ILE A 5 -0.10 -5.12 -2.06
N HIS A 6 -0.31 -5.36 -0.75
CA HIS A 6 0.23 -4.52 0.31
C HIS A 6 0.81 -5.36 1.42
N THR A 7 2.08 -5.74 1.28
CA THR A 7 2.77 -6.58 2.26
C THR A 7 4.13 -6.01 2.62
N HIS A 8 4.52 -6.21 3.89
CA HIS A 8 5.77 -5.75 4.46
C HIS A 8 6.56 -6.91 5.03
N SER A 9 7.88 -6.81 4.96
CA SER A 9 8.84 -7.83 5.40
C SER A 9 9.91 -7.25 6.32
N TYR A 10 10.35 -8.05 7.28
CA TYR A 10 11.50 -7.76 8.12
C TYR A 10 12.79 -8.17 7.39
N PRO A 11 13.89 -7.39 7.45
CA PRO A 11 14.07 -6.14 8.22
C PRO A 11 13.79 -4.86 7.43
N ASN A 12 13.26 -4.95 6.20
CA ASN A 12 13.09 -3.80 5.33
C ASN A 12 12.01 -2.82 5.85
N SER A 13 11.00 -3.35 6.53
CA SER A 13 9.94 -2.57 7.16
C SER A 13 9.88 -2.88 8.66
N ASP A 14 9.98 -1.84 9.49
CA ASP A 14 9.93 -1.95 10.96
C ASP A 14 8.55 -2.36 11.50
N ASP A 15 7.51 -2.32 10.66
CA ASP A 15 6.15 -2.70 11.01
C ASP A 15 5.83 -4.17 10.68
N SER A 16 6.79 -4.94 10.17
CA SER A 16 6.68 -6.38 9.96
C SER A 16 7.57 -7.18 10.90
N PHE A 17 7.12 -8.40 11.22
CA PHE A 17 7.85 -9.37 12.03
C PHE A 17 8.23 -10.64 11.25
N MET A 18 7.75 -10.77 10.01
CA MET A 18 7.99 -11.93 9.16
C MET A 18 9.13 -11.62 8.19
N THR A 19 10.05 -12.57 8.03
CA THR A 19 10.97 -12.55 6.89
C THR A 19 10.20 -12.71 5.59
N VAL A 20 10.82 -12.34 4.46
CA VAL A 20 10.21 -12.50 3.13
C VAL A 20 9.83 -13.96 2.85
N ASP A 21 10.67 -14.91 3.24
CA ASP A 21 10.41 -16.34 3.05
C ASP A 21 9.18 -16.81 3.84
N GLU A 22 9.06 -16.38 5.11
CA GLU A 22 7.91 -16.70 5.97
C GLU A 22 6.62 -16.06 5.44
N LEU A 23 6.70 -14.82 4.96
CA LEU A 23 5.58 -14.12 4.35
C LEU A 23 5.08 -14.85 3.10
N ILE A 24 5.97 -15.29 2.22
CA ILE A 24 5.62 -16.03 0.99
C ILE A 24 4.97 -17.38 1.34
N GLU A 25 5.61 -18.19 2.19
CA GLU A 25 5.08 -19.51 2.55
C GLU A 25 3.75 -19.40 3.31
N GLY A 26 3.61 -18.41 4.20
CA GLY A 26 2.36 -18.08 4.87
C GLY A 26 1.25 -17.73 3.88
N SER A 27 1.54 -16.83 2.93
CA SER A 27 0.61 -16.40 1.88
C SER A 27 0.12 -17.56 1.02
N LYS A 28 1.03 -18.44 0.61
CA LYS A 28 0.72 -19.68 -0.11
C LYS A 28 -0.20 -20.59 0.69
N SER A 29 0.09 -20.79 1.97
CA SER A 29 -0.71 -21.66 2.85
C SER A 29 -2.15 -21.16 3.03
N LEU A 30 -2.38 -19.86 2.88
CA LEU A 30 -3.69 -19.21 2.93
C LEU A 30 -4.41 -19.20 1.56
N GLY A 31 -3.78 -19.72 0.51
CA GLY A 31 -4.36 -19.84 -0.82
C GLY A 31 -4.25 -18.58 -1.67
N LEU A 32 -3.33 -17.66 -1.36
CA LEU A 32 -2.98 -16.57 -2.27
C LEU A 32 -2.21 -17.13 -3.47
N ASP A 33 -2.38 -16.49 -4.63
CA ASP A 33 -1.67 -16.81 -5.86
C ASP A 33 -0.40 -15.96 -6.04
N GLY A 34 -0.27 -14.86 -5.27
CA GLY A 34 0.90 -14.00 -5.29
C GLY A 34 0.87 -12.93 -4.20
N ILE A 35 2.00 -12.24 -4.03
CA ILE A 35 2.11 -11.04 -3.20
C ILE A 35 2.87 -9.93 -3.92
N CYS A 36 2.62 -8.70 -3.54
CA CYS A 36 3.50 -7.57 -3.82
C CYS A 36 4.35 -7.26 -2.59
N LEU A 37 5.67 -7.19 -2.75
CA LEU A 37 6.55 -6.68 -1.71
C LEU A 37 6.56 -5.15 -1.79
N THR A 38 5.90 -4.50 -0.83
CA THR A 38 5.72 -3.04 -0.77
C THR A 38 6.31 -2.47 0.51
N ASP A 39 7.55 -2.89 0.82
CA ASP A 39 8.27 -2.38 1.97
C ASP A 39 8.42 -0.85 1.95
N HIS A 40 8.53 -0.23 3.13
CA HIS A 40 8.61 1.23 3.27
C HIS A 40 9.88 1.77 2.63
N ASP A 41 9.75 2.61 1.60
CA ASP A 41 10.86 3.28 0.90
C ASP A 41 11.97 2.33 0.37
N VAL A 42 11.69 1.02 0.26
CA VAL A 42 12.63 0.00 -0.24
C VAL A 42 12.20 -0.46 -1.63
N PHE A 43 13.16 -0.50 -2.55
CA PHE A 43 12.93 -0.91 -3.94
C PHE A 43 13.64 -2.22 -4.22
N TRP A 44 12.85 -3.28 -4.34
CA TRP A 44 13.33 -4.63 -4.67
C TRP A 44 13.79 -4.69 -6.12
N THR A 45 14.96 -5.27 -6.39
CA THR A 45 15.47 -5.41 -7.75
C THR A 45 14.83 -6.57 -8.49
N ASP A 46 14.77 -6.49 -9.83
CA ASP A 46 14.26 -7.58 -10.68
C ASP A 46 15.00 -8.91 -10.48
N GLU A 47 16.28 -8.87 -10.08
CA GLU A 47 17.03 -10.09 -9.74
C GLU A 47 16.53 -10.71 -8.44
N GLN A 48 16.38 -9.92 -7.37
CA GLN A 48 15.86 -10.40 -6.09
C GLN A 48 14.45 -10.97 -6.23
N ILE A 49 13.57 -10.29 -6.98
CA ILE A 49 12.20 -10.76 -7.22
C ILE A 49 12.18 -12.07 -7.99
N ARG A 50 13.02 -12.20 -9.04
CA ARG A 50 13.11 -13.45 -9.81
C ARG A 50 13.64 -14.59 -8.98
N ASP A 51 14.63 -14.34 -8.12
CA ASP A 51 15.19 -15.34 -7.22
C ASP A 51 14.14 -15.81 -6.21
N LEU A 52 13.40 -14.89 -5.59
CA LEU A 52 12.31 -15.22 -4.66
C LEU A 52 11.18 -15.99 -5.36
N SER A 53 10.73 -15.51 -6.52
CA SER A 53 9.66 -16.17 -7.28
C SER A 53 10.06 -17.59 -7.68
N SER A 54 11.30 -17.79 -8.12
CA SER A 54 11.83 -19.09 -8.53
C SER A 54 12.06 -20.03 -7.35
N LYS A 55 12.62 -19.51 -6.24
CA LYS A 55 12.87 -20.28 -5.02
C LYS A 55 11.59 -20.85 -4.44
N HIS A 56 10.51 -20.06 -4.46
CA HIS A 56 9.25 -20.42 -3.84
C HIS A 56 8.22 -20.97 -4.83
N ASP A 57 8.46 -20.96 -6.14
CA ASP A 57 7.44 -21.25 -7.16
C ASP A 57 6.15 -20.47 -6.87
N PHE A 58 6.29 -19.14 -6.78
CA PHE A 58 5.23 -18.23 -6.34
C PHE A 58 5.35 -16.88 -7.03
N LEU A 59 4.22 -16.23 -7.32
CA LEU A 59 4.24 -14.91 -7.94
C LEU A 59 4.62 -13.84 -6.91
N VAL A 60 5.80 -13.24 -7.07
CA VAL A 60 6.24 -12.07 -6.29
C VAL A 60 6.34 -10.88 -7.23
N ILE A 61 5.72 -9.76 -6.87
CA ILE A 61 5.70 -8.53 -7.67
C ILE A 61 6.40 -7.42 -6.86
N PRO A 62 7.33 -6.63 -7.45
CA PRO A 62 7.93 -5.51 -6.75
C PRO A 62 6.95 -4.34 -6.69
N GLY A 63 6.89 -3.70 -5.53
CA GLY A 63 6.32 -2.37 -5.34
C GLY A 63 7.06 -1.66 -4.21
N CYS A 64 6.48 -0.59 -3.70
CA CYS A 64 6.99 0.14 -2.53
C CYS A 64 5.84 0.90 -1.87
N GLU A 65 5.80 0.97 -0.54
CA GLU A 65 4.93 1.93 0.16
C GLU A 65 5.74 3.21 0.41
N ILE A 66 5.31 4.32 -0.21
CA ILE A 66 5.91 5.64 -0.02
C ILE A 66 5.08 6.43 0.99
N ASN A 67 5.75 6.94 2.01
CA ASN A 67 5.14 7.88 2.94
C ASN A 67 5.17 9.30 2.36
N THR A 68 3.99 9.83 2.04
CA THR A 68 3.82 11.20 1.56
C THR A 68 3.23 12.11 2.64
N GLU A 69 3.30 13.42 2.41
CA GLU A 69 2.66 14.43 3.25
C GLU A 69 1.13 14.23 3.34
N ALA A 70 0.50 13.73 2.28
CA ALA A 70 -0.94 13.50 2.20
C ALA A 70 -1.39 12.11 2.70
N GLY A 71 -0.48 11.15 2.87
CA GLY A 71 -0.82 9.77 3.24
C GLY A 71 0.20 8.78 2.72
N HIS A 72 -0.04 7.49 2.91
CA HIS A 72 0.83 6.48 2.31
C HIS A 72 0.30 6.06 0.95
N VAL A 73 1.20 5.72 0.03
CA VAL A 73 0.87 5.35 -1.34
C VAL A 73 1.66 4.10 -1.70
N LEU A 74 0.98 3.07 -2.21
CA LEU A 74 1.65 1.96 -2.89
C LEU A 74 2.00 2.40 -4.30
N VAL A 75 3.25 2.20 -4.68
CA VAL A 75 3.73 2.50 -6.02
C VAL A 75 4.24 1.25 -6.72
N PHE A 76 3.88 1.12 -7.98
CA PHE A 76 4.30 0.04 -8.87
C PHE A 76 4.93 0.63 -10.12
N GLY A 77 6.04 0.06 -10.59
CA GLY A 77 6.77 0.52 -11.79
C GLY A 77 7.98 1.43 -11.50
N LEU A 78 8.21 1.80 -10.24
CA LEU A 78 9.42 2.53 -9.84
C LEU A 78 10.50 1.57 -9.35
N SER A 79 11.77 1.87 -9.63
CA SER A 79 12.92 1.05 -9.25
C SER A 79 13.87 1.70 -8.23
N GLU A 80 13.63 2.97 -7.88
CA GLU A 80 14.45 3.70 -6.91
C GLU A 80 13.69 4.89 -6.30
N TYR A 81 14.13 5.31 -5.12
CA TYR A 81 13.64 6.53 -4.48
C TYR A 81 14.25 7.76 -5.14
N GLN A 82 13.42 8.79 -5.39
CA GLN A 82 13.88 10.10 -5.82
C GLN A 82 13.49 11.16 -4.78
N PHE A 83 14.46 12.01 -4.41
CA PHE A 83 14.19 13.09 -3.47
C PHE A 83 13.07 13.99 -3.98
N GLY A 84 12.00 14.10 -3.19
CA GLY A 84 10.77 14.82 -3.56
C GLY A 84 9.53 13.94 -3.60
N MET A 85 9.68 12.61 -3.58
CA MET A 85 8.56 11.65 -3.59
C MET A 85 7.64 11.72 -2.36
N HIS A 86 8.03 12.42 -1.29
CA HIS A 86 7.11 12.75 -0.19
C HIS A 86 6.00 13.72 -0.60
N ARG A 87 6.13 14.42 -1.74
CA ARG A 87 5.06 15.28 -2.31
C ARG A 87 4.26 14.49 -3.33
N PRO A 88 2.93 14.34 -3.17
CA PRO A 88 2.10 13.52 -4.04
C PRO A 88 2.20 13.85 -5.54
N GLU A 89 2.27 15.12 -5.92
CA GLU A 89 2.31 15.54 -7.33
C GLU A 89 3.66 15.21 -7.98
N PHE A 90 4.75 15.33 -7.23
CA PHE A 90 6.07 14.89 -7.70
C PHE A 90 6.10 13.38 -7.85
N LEU A 91 5.55 12.64 -6.88
CA LEU A 91 5.44 11.18 -6.95
C LEU A 91 4.63 10.74 -8.16
N GLN A 92 3.47 11.35 -8.41
CA GLN A 92 2.65 11.07 -9.58
C GLN A 92 3.41 11.29 -10.88
N ALA A 93 4.08 12.43 -11.03
CA ALA A 93 4.88 12.70 -12.24
C ALA A 93 6.01 11.66 -12.45
N SER A 94 6.64 11.19 -11.37
CA SER A 94 7.65 10.12 -11.45
C SER A 94 7.04 8.77 -11.84
N VAL A 95 5.87 8.42 -11.29
CA VAL A 95 5.15 7.19 -11.59
C VAL A 95 4.63 7.20 -13.03
N ASP A 96 4.02 8.29 -13.48
CA ASP A 96 3.51 8.44 -14.85
C ASP A 96 4.62 8.29 -15.89
N LYS A 97 5.80 8.88 -15.61
CA LYS A 97 6.98 8.76 -16.48
C LYS A 97 7.48 7.31 -16.59
N ALA A 98 7.27 6.51 -15.54
CA ALA A 98 7.62 5.09 -15.51
C ALA A 98 6.48 4.20 -16.01
N GLU A 99 5.37 4.77 -16.50
CA GLU A 99 4.15 4.05 -16.87
C GLU A 99 3.61 3.15 -15.73
N GLY A 100 3.81 3.62 -14.49
CA GLY A 100 3.47 2.90 -13.28
C GLY A 100 2.07 3.18 -12.74
N VAL A 101 1.82 2.76 -11.50
CA VAL A 101 0.54 2.91 -10.81
C VAL A 101 0.73 3.37 -9.37
N MET A 102 -0.14 4.27 -8.91
CA MET A 102 -0.29 4.69 -7.52
C MET A 102 -1.61 4.19 -6.94
N ILE A 103 -1.57 3.65 -5.72
CA ILE A 103 -2.75 3.23 -4.96
C ILE A 103 -2.67 3.88 -3.57
N ALA A 104 -3.73 4.58 -3.18
CA ALA A 104 -3.80 5.18 -1.84
C ALA A 104 -3.92 4.07 -0.79
N ALA A 105 -2.93 3.96 0.11
CA ALA A 105 -2.89 2.95 1.15
C ALA A 105 -3.68 3.42 2.38
N HIS A 106 -4.44 2.51 3.00
CA HIS A 106 -5.27 2.70 4.19
C HIS A 106 -5.85 4.12 4.32
N PRO A 107 -6.77 4.53 3.43
CA PRO A 107 -7.20 5.92 3.26
C PRO A 107 -7.86 6.49 4.52
N TYR A 108 -8.39 5.65 5.41
CA TYR A 108 -8.89 6.07 6.72
C TYR A 108 -7.79 6.72 7.59
N ARG A 109 -6.53 6.38 7.37
CA ARG A 109 -5.41 6.93 8.14
C ARG A 109 -5.31 8.43 7.87
N ARG A 110 -5.23 9.22 8.94
CA ARG A 110 -5.26 10.70 8.95
C ARG A 110 -6.62 11.34 8.59
N ARG A 111 -7.62 10.57 8.14
CA ARG A 111 -8.92 11.09 7.68
C ARG A 111 -10.12 10.64 8.53
N PHE A 112 -9.98 9.50 9.21
CA PHE A 112 -11.00 8.93 10.07
C PHE A 112 -10.52 8.88 11.52
N LEU A 113 -11.40 9.32 12.43
CA LEU A 113 -11.18 9.21 13.87
C LEU A 113 -12.34 8.42 14.47
N GLU A 114 -12.04 7.28 15.08
CA GLU A 114 -13.04 6.32 15.56
C GLU A 114 -13.96 6.90 16.63
N GLU A 115 -13.40 7.44 17.73
CA GLU A 115 -14.23 7.98 18.82
C GLU A 115 -15.16 9.11 18.36
N PRO A 116 -14.70 10.13 17.60
CA PRO A 116 -15.58 11.16 17.08
C PRO A 116 -16.67 10.65 16.13
N ALA A 117 -16.39 9.59 15.36
CA ALA A 117 -17.30 9.04 14.35
C ALA A 117 -18.56 8.39 14.96
N GLY A 118 -18.55 8.05 16.25
CA GLY A 118 -19.74 7.55 16.95
C GLY A 118 -20.84 8.60 17.17
N ARG A 119 -20.54 9.90 16.95
CA ARG A 119 -21.54 10.97 17.05
C ARG A 119 -22.36 11.08 15.76
N PRO A 120 -23.69 11.27 15.84
CA PRO A 120 -24.55 11.39 14.66
C PRO A 120 -24.04 12.44 13.66
N GLY A 121 -23.89 12.06 12.39
CA GLY A 121 -23.48 12.95 11.30
C GLY A 121 -21.96 13.16 11.14
N VAL A 122 -21.15 12.83 12.17
CA VAL A 122 -19.71 13.09 12.11
C VAL A 122 -18.99 12.16 11.15
N ARG A 123 -19.41 10.88 11.07
CA ARG A 123 -18.85 9.93 10.10
C ARG A 123 -19.13 10.37 8.67
N GLU A 124 -20.35 10.82 8.40
CA GLU A 124 -20.77 11.34 7.08
C GLU A 124 -19.97 12.59 6.71
N GLU A 125 -19.73 13.51 7.66
CA GLU A 125 -18.88 14.68 7.42
C GLU A 125 -17.42 14.29 7.11
N MET A 126 -16.87 13.29 7.81
CA MET A 126 -15.51 12.79 7.52
C MET A 126 -15.44 12.19 6.12
N LEU A 127 -16.46 11.41 5.72
CA LEU A 127 -16.55 10.84 4.37
C LEU A 127 -16.65 11.93 3.31
N GLU A 128 -17.49 12.94 3.49
CA GLU A 128 -17.62 14.04 2.51
C GLU A 128 -16.30 14.81 2.37
N ARG A 129 -15.60 15.07 3.48
CA ARG A 129 -14.26 15.69 3.45
C ARG A 129 -13.25 14.81 2.72
N ALA A 130 -13.22 13.51 3.01
CA ALA A 130 -12.31 12.57 2.35
C ALA A 130 -12.61 12.44 0.86
N ARG A 131 -13.89 12.47 0.44
CA ARG A 131 -14.28 12.45 -0.98
C ARG A 131 -13.78 13.68 -1.74
N GLY A 132 -13.67 14.82 -1.06
CA GLY A 132 -13.14 16.06 -1.61
C GLY A 132 -11.62 16.18 -1.57
N ASP A 133 -10.90 15.18 -1.06
CA ASP A 133 -9.45 15.19 -0.96
C ASP A 133 -8.80 14.94 -2.34
N GLU A 134 -8.09 15.94 -2.85
CA GLU A 134 -7.43 15.89 -4.16
C GLU A 134 -6.36 14.78 -4.23
N PHE A 135 -5.79 14.37 -3.10
CA PHE A 135 -4.82 13.27 -3.04
C PHE A 135 -5.35 11.98 -3.66
N PHE A 136 -6.63 11.64 -3.41
CA PHE A 136 -7.22 10.42 -3.97
C PHE A 136 -7.42 10.50 -5.48
N GLN A 137 -7.53 11.72 -6.04
CA GLN A 137 -7.62 11.92 -7.49
C GLN A 137 -6.27 11.69 -8.19
N LEU A 138 -5.16 11.69 -7.42
CA LEU A 138 -3.83 11.39 -7.96
C LEU A 138 -3.57 9.89 -8.09
N CYS A 139 -4.34 9.05 -7.39
CA CYS A 139 -4.17 7.60 -7.34
C CYS A 139 -5.15 6.90 -8.31
N GLN A 140 -4.74 5.78 -8.89
CA GLN A 140 -5.59 4.94 -9.74
C GLN A 140 -6.46 3.95 -8.94
N GLY A 141 -6.16 3.79 -7.66
CA GLY A 141 -6.90 2.93 -6.75
C GLY A 141 -6.83 3.39 -5.31
N ILE A 142 -7.71 2.84 -4.48
CA ILE A 142 -7.76 3.07 -3.04
C ILE A 142 -7.84 1.71 -2.35
N GLU A 143 -7.00 1.49 -1.34
CA GLU A 143 -7.05 0.30 -0.50
C GLU A 143 -8.34 0.31 0.34
N ALA A 144 -9.20 -0.69 0.13
CA ALA A 144 -10.43 -0.84 0.89
C ALA A 144 -10.24 -1.66 2.17
N LEU A 145 -9.41 -2.71 2.10
CA LEU A 145 -9.21 -3.67 3.19
C LEU A 145 -7.74 -3.67 3.58
N ASN A 146 -7.45 -3.22 4.80
CA ASN A 146 -6.12 -3.32 5.39
C ASN A 146 -6.13 -4.33 6.54
N GLY A 147 -5.20 -5.29 6.52
CA GLY A 147 -5.12 -6.36 7.53
C GLY A 147 -4.82 -5.89 8.95
N ARG A 148 -4.26 -4.67 9.11
CA ARG A 148 -4.03 -4.03 10.42
C ARG A 148 -5.13 -3.04 10.80
N GLY A 149 -6.05 -2.74 9.88
CA GLY A 149 -7.17 -1.83 10.09
C GLY A 149 -8.27 -2.47 10.93
N LEU A 150 -8.95 -1.65 11.74
CA LEU A 150 -10.19 -2.04 12.41
C LEU A 150 -11.32 -2.21 11.39
N ALA A 151 -12.35 -2.99 11.72
CA ALA A 151 -13.50 -3.18 10.82
C ALA A 151 -14.14 -1.85 10.40
N ILE A 152 -14.35 -0.93 11.35
CA ILE A 152 -14.92 0.41 11.09
C ILE A 152 -14.02 1.30 10.22
N GLN A 153 -12.70 1.08 10.27
CA GLN A 153 -11.73 1.79 9.43
C GLN A 153 -11.78 1.27 7.99
N ASN A 154 -11.86 -0.05 7.81
CA ASN A 154 -12.05 -0.65 6.49
C ASN A 154 -13.42 -0.26 5.89
N GLU A 155 -14.47 -0.19 6.71
CA GLU A 155 -15.79 0.32 6.29
C GLU A 155 -15.79 1.79 5.86
N PHE A 156 -14.83 2.60 6.32
CA PHE A 156 -14.68 3.98 5.86
C PHE A 156 -14.08 4.07 4.45
N SER A 157 -13.31 3.07 4.05
CA SER A 157 -12.64 3.01 2.75
C SER A 157 -13.50 2.44 1.61
N LEU A 158 -14.69 1.92 1.92
CA LEU A 158 -15.66 1.33 0.98
C LEU A 158 -16.64 2.37 0.44
#